data_AF-A0A3T1AKQ6-F1
#
_entry.id   AF-A0A3T1AKQ6-F1
#
_cell.length_a   1.000
_cell.length_b   1.000
_cell.length_c   1.000
_cell.angle_alpha   90.00
_cell.angle_beta   90.00
_cell.angle_gamma   90.00
#
_symmetry.space_group_name_H-M   'P 1'
#
loop_
_entity.id
_entity.type
_entity.pdbx_description
1 polymer ?
#
loop_
_entity_poly.entity_id
_entity_poly.type
_entity_poly.pdbx_seq_one_letter_code
_entity_poly.pdbx_strand_id
1 'polypeptide(L)'
;MISRRGLLLLSVMCGAGVLWSAGLIVALAAGVRPLGAAVAVGVAAFLTVPGFAAGILSNRRGYRTQQPLRPRRLASWVPPHVPHWAAALAGVVFFGFWLAVVLAFATLDGNPAMRDGRYVLEDHDRVIEVNQVTYERQTGHQQQISLGVLGAFAVGGAFLCAARATDHEHH
;
A
#
# COMPACT_ATOMS: atom_id res chain seq x y z
N MET A 1 -5.96 6.46 -24.24
CA MET A 1 -6.95 5.94 -23.25
C MET A 1 -6.45 4.58 -22.78
N ILE A 2 -6.51 4.26 -21.48
CA ILE A 2 -6.12 2.92 -20.99
C ILE A 2 -7.26 1.97 -21.34
N SER A 3 -6.94 0.83 -21.97
CA SER A 3 -7.95 -0.15 -22.36
C SER A 3 -8.50 -0.91 -21.14
N ARG A 4 -9.71 -1.49 -21.25
CA ARG A 4 -10.29 -2.37 -20.21
C ARG A 4 -9.32 -3.48 -19.80
N ARG A 5 -8.69 -4.13 -20.79
CA ARG A 5 -7.67 -5.17 -20.54
C ARG A 5 -6.47 -4.63 -19.76
N GLY A 6 -6.02 -3.42 -20.08
CA GLY A 6 -4.95 -2.75 -19.34
C GLY A 6 -5.32 -2.46 -17.88
N LEU A 7 -6.54 -1.97 -17.62
CA LEU A 7 -7.02 -1.72 -16.26
C LEU A 7 -7.16 -3.02 -15.45
N LEU A 8 -7.66 -4.10 -16.05
CA LEU A 8 -7.75 -5.40 -15.38
C LEU A 8 -6.36 -5.96 -15.05
N LEU A 9 -5.41 -5.87 -15.97
CA LEU A 9 -4.02 -6.30 -15.71
C LEU A 9 -3.39 -5.51 -14.56
N LEU A 10 -3.56 -4.19 -14.55
CA LEU A 10 -3.08 -3.35 -13.46
C LEU A 10 -3.79 -3.65 -12.12
N SER A 11 -5.07 -3.99 -12.15
CA SER A 11 -5.81 -4.42 -10.97
C SER A 11 -5.25 -5.74 -10.41
N VAL A 12 -4.97 -6.71 -11.27
CA VAL A 12 -4.33 -7.99 -10.88
C VAL A 12 -2.93 -7.75 -10.32
N MET A 13 -2.12 -6.89 -10.96
CA MET A 13 -0.79 -6.53 -10.44
C MET A 13 -0.88 -5.91 -9.04
N CYS A 14 -1.81 -4.99 -8.83
CA CYS A 14 -2.06 -4.43 -7.51
C CYS A 14 -2.56 -5.49 -6.51
N GLY A 15 -3.42 -6.42 -6.92
CA GLY A 15 -3.81 -7.56 -6.09
C GLY A 15 -2.63 -8.44 -5.70
N ALA A 16 -1.69 -8.68 -6.61
CA ALA A 16 -0.43 -9.35 -6.29
C ALA A 16 0.42 -8.51 -5.31
N GLY A 17 0.45 -7.19 -5.46
CA GLY A 17 1.09 -6.26 -4.53
C GLY A 17 0.49 -6.34 -3.12
N VAL A 18 -0.84 -6.46 -3.00
CA VAL A 18 -1.53 -6.69 -1.72
C VAL A 18 -1.04 -7.98 -1.07
N LEU A 19 -1.07 -9.10 -1.80
CA LEU A 19 -0.64 -10.40 -1.26
C LEU A 19 0.84 -10.40 -0.89
N TRP A 20 1.69 -9.77 -1.70
CA TRP A 20 3.11 -9.62 -1.46
C TRP A 20 3.39 -8.85 -0.17
N SER A 21 2.80 -7.65 -0.02
CA SER A 21 2.96 -6.84 1.18
C SER A 21 2.39 -7.53 2.41
N ALA A 22 1.19 -8.11 2.33
CA ALA A 22 0.57 -8.80 3.46
C ALA A 22 1.41 -9.99 3.92
N GLY A 23 1.85 -10.83 2.99
CA GLY A 23 2.69 -11.99 3.28
C GLY A 23 4.02 -11.61 3.94
N LEU A 24 4.67 -10.56 3.46
CA LEU A 24 5.92 -10.07 4.06
C LEU A 24 5.71 -9.42 5.43
N ILE A 25 4.62 -8.70 5.65
CA ILE A 25 4.28 -8.16 6.97
C ILE A 25 4.04 -9.29 7.97
N VAL A 26 3.32 -10.34 7.57
CA VAL A 26 3.11 -11.53 8.41
C VAL A 26 4.43 -12.26 8.70
N ALA A 27 5.30 -12.40 7.69
CA ALA A 27 6.63 -12.99 7.89
C ALA A 27 7.46 -12.18 8.90
N LEU A 28 7.48 -10.85 8.76
CA LEU A 28 8.19 -9.95 9.69
C LEU A 28 7.62 -10.04 11.10
N ALA A 29 6.30 -10.11 11.25
CA ALA A 29 5.64 -10.31 12.55
C ALA A 29 5.99 -11.66 13.18
N ALA A 30 6.21 -12.70 12.37
CA ALA A 30 6.71 -14.00 12.80
C ALA A 30 8.23 -14.04 13.05
N GLY A 31 8.94 -12.92 12.90
CA GLY A 31 10.39 -12.84 13.05
C GLY A 31 11.19 -13.38 11.85
N VAL A 32 10.52 -13.75 10.76
CA VAL A 32 11.14 -14.26 9.54
C VAL A 32 11.46 -13.12 8.57
N ARG A 33 12.68 -13.12 8.04
CA ARG A 33 13.17 -12.07 7.13
C ARG A 33 13.59 -12.69 5.80
N PRO A 34 12.63 -12.99 4.92
CA PRO A 34 12.92 -13.74 3.72
C PRO A 34 13.72 -12.93 2.69
N LEU A 35 13.64 -11.60 2.74
CA LEU A 35 14.21 -10.69 1.75
C LEU A 35 14.72 -9.40 2.43
N GLY A 36 15.78 -8.82 1.87
CA GLY A 36 16.24 -7.48 2.25
C GLY A 36 15.22 -6.39 1.87
N ALA A 37 15.20 -5.31 2.65
CA ALA A 37 14.21 -4.24 2.53
C ALA A 37 14.11 -3.65 1.12
N ALA A 38 15.24 -3.40 0.46
CA ALA A 38 15.26 -2.83 -0.89
C ALA A 38 14.52 -3.70 -1.92
N VAL A 39 14.69 -5.02 -1.86
CA VAL A 39 14.01 -5.96 -2.76
C VAL A 39 12.53 -6.05 -2.41
N ALA A 40 12.23 -6.24 -1.13
CA ALA A 40 10.85 -6.36 -0.64
C ALA A 40 10.00 -5.15 -1.03
N VAL A 41 10.50 -3.94 -0.74
CA VAL A 41 9.82 -2.67 -1.02
C VAL A 41 9.83 -2.35 -2.51
N GLY A 42 10.93 -2.63 -3.22
CA GLY A 42 11.04 -2.40 -4.66
C GLY A 42 10.02 -3.21 -5.46
N VAL A 43 9.85 -4.50 -5.15
CA VAL A 43 8.84 -5.36 -5.77
C VAL A 43 7.43 -4.86 -5.44
N ALA A 44 7.16 -4.51 -4.18
CA ALA A 44 5.87 -3.96 -3.76
C ALA A 44 5.54 -2.67 -4.53
N ALA A 45 6.51 -1.77 -4.70
CA ALA A 45 6.34 -0.51 -5.41
C ALA A 45 6.06 -0.75 -6.90
N PHE A 46 6.80 -1.68 -7.54
CA PHE A 46 6.60 -2.05 -8.93
C PHE A 46 5.19 -2.61 -9.20
N LEU A 47 4.69 -3.48 -8.32
CA LEU A 47 3.35 -4.07 -8.45
C LEU A 47 2.22 -3.06 -8.19
N THR A 48 2.50 -2.03 -7.39
CA THR A 48 1.46 -1.14 -6.86
C THR A 48 1.36 0.18 -7.62
N VAL A 49 2.48 0.87 -7.79
CA VAL A 49 2.50 2.29 -8.21
C VAL A 49 1.84 2.50 -9.59
N PRO A 50 2.13 1.67 -10.62
CA PRO A 50 1.50 1.87 -11.93
C PRO A 50 -0.02 1.74 -11.89
N GLY A 51 -0.55 0.75 -11.17
CA GLY A 51 -1.99 0.52 -11.07
C GLY A 51 -2.69 1.57 -10.22
N PHE A 52 -2.10 1.98 -9.11
CA PHE A 52 -2.63 3.08 -8.29
C PHE A 52 -2.71 4.39 -9.08
N ALA A 53 -1.62 4.76 -9.77
CA ALA A 53 -1.58 5.97 -10.59
C ALA A 53 -2.62 5.91 -11.74
N ALA A 54 -2.70 4.78 -12.45
CA ALA A 54 -3.68 4.58 -13.51
C ALA A 54 -5.13 4.64 -13.00
N GLY A 55 -5.41 4.04 -11.84
CA GLY A 55 -6.73 4.07 -11.20
C GLY A 55 -7.16 5.49 -10.83
N ILE A 56 -6.28 6.26 -10.18
CA ILE A 56 -6.54 7.68 -9.86
C ILE A 56 -6.80 8.50 -11.13
N LEU A 57 -5.93 8.38 -12.13
CA LEU A 57 -6.04 9.17 -13.35
C LEU A 57 -7.32 8.83 -14.13
N SER A 58 -7.72 7.56 -14.15
CA SER A 58 -8.89 7.09 -14.89
C SER A 58 -10.20 7.50 -14.21
N ASN A 59 -10.29 7.39 -12.88
CA ASN A 59 -11.45 7.88 -12.13
C ASN A 59 -11.54 9.40 -12.16
N ARG A 60 -10.44 10.12 -11.95
CA ARG A 60 -10.43 11.60 -11.98
C ARG A 60 -10.88 12.16 -13.34
N ARG A 61 -10.50 11.50 -14.44
CA ARG A 61 -10.95 11.86 -15.79
C ARG A 61 -12.43 11.55 -16.00
N GLY A 62 -12.90 10.35 -15.63
CA GLY A 62 -14.33 9.98 -15.74
C GLY A 62 -15.25 10.95 -14.99
N TYR A 63 -14.88 11.33 -13.77
CA TYR A 63 -15.64 12.30 -12.98
C TYR A 63 -15.65 13.72 -13.57
N ARG A 64 -14.59 14.14 -14.29
CA ARG A 64 -14.57 15.44 -14.97
C ARG A 64 -15.46 15.48 -16.21
N THR A 65 -15.67 14.34 -16.87
CA THR A 65 -16.36 14.28 -18.16
C THR A 65 -17.85 13.93 -18.07
N GLN A 66 -18.34 13.38 -16.95
CA GLN A 66 -19.66 12.74 -16.90
C GLN A 66 -20.66 13.22 -15.84
N GLN A 67 -20.31 14.07 -14.85
CA GLN A 67 -21.29 14.44 -13.80
C GLN A 67 -21.39 15.95 -13.50
N PRO A 68 -22.61 16.52 -13.44
CA PRO A 68 -22.83 17.87 -12.93
C PRO A 68 -22.53 17.93 -11.41
N LEU A 69 -21.91 19.03 -10.99
CA LEU A 69 -21.42 19.33 -9.63
C LEU A 69 -22.56 19.31 -8.59
N ARG A 70 -23.02 18.13 -8.13
CA ARG A 70 -23.89 18.01 -6.96
C ARG A 70 -23.09 17.79 -5.68
N PRO A 71 -23.50 18.39 -4.55
CA PRO A 71 -22.82 18.24 -3.26
C PRO A 71 -22.83 16.76 -2.84
N ARG A 72 -21.64 16.18 -2.74
CA ARG A 72 -21.43 14.75 -2.52
C ARG A 72 -21.66 14.38 -1.05
N ARG A 73 -22.57 13.44 -0.79
CA ARG A 73 -22.49 12.60 0.42
C ARG A 73 -21.29 11.66 0.28
N LEU A 74 -20.57 11.38 1.36
CA LEU A 74 -19.41 10.46 1.39
C LEU A 74 -19.67 9.11 0.70
N ALA A 75 -20.93 8.65 0.67
CA ALA A 75 -21.37 7.47 -0.05
C ALA A 75 -21.19 7.50 -1.59
N SER A 76 -20.96 8.67 -2.20
CA SER A 76 -20.85 8.80 -3.66
C SER A 76 -19.48 8.41 -4.23
N TRP A 77 -18.54 7.95 -3.41
CA TRP A 77 -17.20 7.55 -3.86
C TRP A 77 -17.13 6.08 -4.34
N VAL A 78 -18.10 5.26 -3.94
CA VAL A 78 -18.26 3.89 -4.43
C VAL A 78 -19.16 3.94 -5.67
N PRO A 79 -18.68 3.54 -6.86
CA PRO A 79 -19.53 3.51 -8.04
C PRO A 79 -20.72 2.56 -7.83
N PRO A 80 -21.93 2.91 -8.26
CA PRO A 80 -23.16 2.17 -7.93
C PRO A 80 -23.19 0.74 -8.51
N HIS A 81 -22.39 0.47 -9.55
CA HIS A 81 -22.24 -0.85 -10.15
C HIS A 81 -21.27 -1.77 -9.42
N VAL A 82 -20.51 -1.26 -8.44
CA VAL A 82 -19.58 -2.08 -7.65
C VAL A 82 -20.33 -2.70 -6.47
N PRO A 83 -20.27 -4.04 -6.28
CA PRO A 83 -20.90 -4.68 -5.14
C PRO A 83 -20.42 -4.12 -3.80
N HIS A 84 -21.34 -3.81 -2.89
CA HIS A 84 -21.00 -3.23 -1.58
C HIS A 84 -20.04 -4.10 -0.76
N TRP A 85 -20.13 -5.43 -0.87
CA TRP A 85 -19.22 -6.35 -0.20
C TRP A 85 -17.77 -6.17 -0.66
N ALA A 86 -17.54 -5.87 -1.94
CA ALA A 86 -16.21 -5.66 -2.50
C ALA A 86 -15.61 -4.34 -1.99
N ALA A 87 -16.44 -3.30 -1.88
CA ALA A 87 -16.04 -2.03 -1.27
C ALA A 87 -15.74 -2.19 0.24
N ALA A 88 -16.57 -2.94 0.96
CA ALA A 88 -16.34 -3.24 2.38
C ALA A 88 -15.04 -4.04 2.58
N LEU A 89 -14.81 -5.08 1.78
CA LEU A 89 -13.58 -5.88 1.83
C LEU A 89 -12.34 -5.02 1.53
N ALA A 90 -12.38 -4.20 0.48
CA ALA A 90 -11.31 -3.27 0.17
C ALA A 90 -11.04 -2.30 1.34
N GLY A 91 -12.10 -1.77 1.97
CA GLY A 91 -11.97 -0.94 3.17
C GLY A 91 -11.28 -1.66 4.32
N VAL A 92 -11.72 -2.87 4.65
CA VAL A 92 -11.13 -3.68 5.74
C VAL A 92 -9.66 -3.96 5.48
N VAL A 93 -9.28 -4.39 4.28
CA VAL A 93 -7.88 -4.70 3.94
C VAL A 93 -7.04 -3.43 3.94
N PHE A 94 -7.56 -2.32 3.40
CA PHE A 94 -6.88 -1.03 3.42
C PHE A 94 -6.58 -0.56 4.85
N PHE A 95 -7.58 -0.60 5.74
CA PHE A 95 -7.39 -0.23 7.14
C PHE A 95 -6.51 -1.23 7.90
N GLY A 96 -6.53 -2.51 7.53
CA GLY A 96 -5.60 -3.51 8.08
C GLY A 96 -4.14 -3.17 7.81
N PHE A 97 -3.81 -2.71 6.60
CA PHE A 97 -2.46 -2.21 6.29
C PHE A 97 -2.10 -0.96 7.09
N TRP A 98 -3.02 0.00 7.23
CA TRP A 98 -2.78 1.18 8.06
C TRP A 98 -2.58 0.83 9.54
N LEU A 99 -3.33 -0.14 10.06
CA LEU A 99 -3.12 -0.65 11.40
C LEU A 99 -1.70 -1.23 11.54
N ALA A 100 -1.23 -2.02 10.57
CA ALA A 100 0.12 -2.56 10.57
C ALA A 100 1.20 -1.46 10.53
N VAL A 101 0.95 -0.35 9.83
CA VAL A 101 1.83 0.84 9.84
C VAL A 101 1.86 1.49 11.22
N VAL A 102 0.70 1.74 11.83
CA VAL A 102 0.59 2.34 13.17
C VAL A 102 1.30 1.48 14.21
N LEU A 103 1.10 0.16 14.16
CA LEU A 103 1.77 -0.77 15.07
C LEU A 103 3.29 -0.74 14.89
N ALA A 104 3.79 -0.68 13.65
CA ALA A 104 5.23 -0.59 13.40
C ALA A 104 5.83 0.73 13.92
N PHE A 105 5.13 1.86 13.72
CA PHE A 105 5.55 3.15 14.29
C PHE A 105 5.54 3.15 15.81
N ALA A 106 4.56 2.52 16.44
CA ALA A 106 4.48 2.43 17.90
C ALA A 106 5.65 1.66 18.52
N THR A 107 6.34 0.83 17.74
CA THR A 107 7.50 0.02 18.17
C THR A 107 8.85 0.56 17.66
N LEU A 108 8.85 1.70 16.97
CA LEU A 108 10.06 2.31 16.44
C LEU A 108 10.73 3.18 17.50
N ASP A 109 11.96 2.82 17.87
CA ASP A 109 12.76 3.53 18.88
C ASP A 109 13.73 4.56 18.28
N GLY A 110 13.74 4.71 16.96
CA GLY A 110 14.62 5.61 16.22
C GLY A 110 14.94 5.11 14.81
N ASN A 111 15.64 5.90 14.01
CA ASN A 111 16.05 5.51 12.67
C ASN A 111 17.35 4.71 12.72
N PRO A 112 17.35 3.42 12.32
CA PRO A 112 18.58 2.65 12.20
C PRO A 112 19.52 3.26 11.16
N ALA A 113 20.76 3.50 11.57
CA ALA A 113 21.86 3.92 10.71
C ALA A 113 23.15 3.19 11.11
N MET A 114 24.13 3.16 10.20
CA MET A 114 25.46 2.64 10.48
C MET A 114 26.45 3.81 10.43
N ARG A 115 27.14 4.07 11.54
CA ARG A 115 28.17 5.12 11.65
C ARG A 115 29.48 4.51 12.10
N ASP A 116 30.55 4.75 11.35
CA ASP A 116 31.91 4.26 11.66
C ASP A 116 31.96 2.76 11.99
N GLY A 117 31.19 1.95 11.26
CA GLY A 117 31.11 0.50 11.47
C GLY A 117 30.28 0.05 12.67
N ARG A 118 29.69 0.98 13.43
CA ARG A 118 28.81 0.70 14.57
C ARG A 118 27.34 0.84 14.19
N TYR A 119 26.52 -0.02 14.77
CA TYR A 119 25.07 0.04 14.64
C TYR A 119 24.51 1.08 15.60
N VAL A 120 23.78 2.06 15.08
CA VAL A 120 23.22 3.15 15.87
C VAL A 120 21.73 3.34 15.55
N LEU A 121 20.99 3.85 16.52
CA LEU A 121 19.67 4.44 16.32
C LEU A 121 19.80 5.95 16.43
N GLU A 122 19.36 6.65 15.40
CA GLU A 122 19.26 8.11 15.39
C GLU A 122 17.84 8.52 15.78
N ASP A 123 17.73 9.16 16.94
CA ASP A 123 16.49 9.76 17.42
C ASP A 123 16.72 11.26 17.62
N HIS A 124 16.28 12.05 16.64
CA HIS A 124 16.48 13.50 16.59
C HIS A 124 17.96 13.88 16.81
N ASP A 125 18.30 14.49 17.94
CA ASP A 125 19.65 14.93 18.29
C ASP A 125 20.45 13.86 19.07
N ARG A 126 19.90 12.67 19.26
CA ARG A 126 20.52 11.57 20.01
C ARG A 126 20.94 10.45 19.08
N VAL A 127 22.19 10.02 19.24
CA VAL A 127 22.73 8.81 18.59
C VAL A 127 22.96 7.79 19.68
N ILE A 128 22.22 6.69 19.62
CA ILE A 128 22.28 5.61 20.60
C ILE A 128 22.97 4.43 19.92
N GLU A 129 24.14 4.04 20.44
CA GLU A 129 24.80 2.82 19.99
C GLU A 129 23.99 1.60 20.44
N VAL A 130 23.70 0.71 19.51
CA VAL A 130 22.89 -0.49 19.76
C VAL A 130 23.60 -1.73 19.27
N ASN A 131 23.21 -2.88 19.81
CA ASN A 131 23.67 -4.15 19.27
C ASN A 131 23.01 -4.44 17.91
N GLN A 132 23.60 -5.37 17.17
CA GLN A 132 23.12 -5.76 15.85
C GLN A 132 21.65 -6.22 15.88
N VAL A 133 21.23 -6.96 16.89
CA VAL A 133 19.87 -7.52 17.01
C VAL A 133 18.81 -6.41 17.08
N THR A 134 19.07 -5.37 17.88
CA THR A 134 18.18 -4.21 18.01
C THR A 134 18.13 -3.41 16.70
N TYR A 135 19.28 -3.14 16.10
CA TYR A 135 19.37 -2.47 14.78
C TYR A 135 18.56 -3.21 13.71
N GLU A 136 18.74 -4.52 13.68
CA GLU A 136 18.06 -5.41 12.78
C GLU A 136 16.54 -5.41 12.98
N ARG A 137 16.07 -5.39 14.23
CA ARG A 137 14.63 -5.28 14.55
C ARG A 137 14.06 -3.95 14.07
N GLN A 138 14.75 -2.84 14.32
CA GLN A 138 14.30 -1.51 13.90
C GLN A 138 14.26 -1.37 12.37
N THR A 139 15.23 -1.94 11.66
CA THR A 139 15.21 -2.05 10.19
C THR A 139 13.97 -2.83 9.71
N GLY A 140 13.60 -3.89 10.41
CA GLY A 140 12.38 -4.66 10.13
C GLY A 140 11.10 -3.82 10.26
N HIS A 141 11.00 -2.97 11.28
CA HIS A 141 9.86 -2.07 11.46
C HIS A 141 9.77 -1.03 10.35
N GLN A 142 10.89 -0.45 9.90
CA GLN A 142 10.89 0.47 8.74
C GLN A 142 10.43 -0.21 7.45
N GLN A 143 10.87 -1.46 7.21
CA GLN A 143 10.40 -2.25 6.08
C GLN A 143 8.89 -2.52 6.18
N GLN A 144 8.39 -2.89 7.37
CA GLN A 144 6.96 -3.11 7.62
C GLN A 144 6.13 -1.85 7.33
N ILE A 145 6.60 -0.66 7.72
CA ILE A 145 5.92 0.60 7.40
C ILE A 145 5.81 0.79 5.89
N SER A 146 6.93 0.65 5.18
CA SER A 146 6.97 0.84 3.73
C SER A 146 6.04 -0.14 3.01
N LEU A 147 6.05 -1.42 3.41
CA LEU A 147 5.16 -2.45 2.89
C LEU A 147 3.69 -2.18 3.24
N GLY A 148 3.41 -1.65 4.43
CA GLY A 148 2.07 -1.29 4.85
C GLY A 148 1.49 -0.16 4.00
N VAL A 149 2.24 0.92 3.78
CA VAL A 149 1.82 2.03 2.92
C VAL A 149 1.60 1.56 1.48
N LEU A 150 2.54 0.79 0.92
CA LEU A 150 2.41 0.25 -0.43
C LEU A 150 1.25 -0.74 -0.53
N GLY A 151 1.04 -1.59 0.48
CA GLY A 151 -0.10 -2.51 0.54
C GLY A 151 -1.44 -1.77 0.51
N ALA A 152 -1.57 -0.69 1.29
CA ALA A 152 -2.76 0.15 1.28
C ALA A 152 -3.01 0.79 -0.11
N PHE A 153 -1.96 1.31 -0.76
CA PHE A 153 -2.07 1.83 -2.12
C PHE A 153 -2.39 0.74 -3.15
N ALA A 154 -1.90 -0.49 -2.95
CA ALA A 154 -2.22 -1.62 -3.79
C ALA A 154 -3.71 -1.98 -3.72
N VAL A 155 -4.30 -1.98 -2.51
CA VAL A 155 -5.75 -2.15 -2.35
C VAL A 155 -6.51 -1.07 -3.12
N GLY A 156 -6.12 0.20 -2.96
CA GLY A 156 -6.72 1.33 -3.67
C GLY A 156 -6.60 1.18 -5.19
N GLY A 157 -5.41 0.83 -5.70
CA GLY A 157 -5.16 0.65 -7.12
C GLY A 157 -5.95 -0.51 -7.71
N ALA A 158 -6.00 -1.65 -7.01
CA ALA A 158 -6.79 -2.81 -7.41
C ALA A 158 -8.27 -2.46 -7.53
N PHE A 159 -8.82 -1.82 -6.49
CA PHE A 159 -10.23 -1.41 -6.44
C PHE A 159 -10.58 -0.39 -7.52
N LEU A 160 -9.81 0.70 -7.64
CA LEU A 160 -10.07 1.77 -8.60
C LEU A 160 -9.98 1.28 -10.05
N CYS A 161 -8.99 0.45 -10.37
CA CYS A 161 -8.83 -0.11 -11.71
C CYS A 161 -9.95 -1.10 -12.05
N ALA A 162 -10.31 -2.00 -11.12
CA ALA A 162 -11.41 -2.94 -11.33
C ALA A 162 -12.74 -2.21 -11.51
N ALA A 163 -13.07 -1.29 -10.61
CA ALA A 163 -14.29 -0.50 -10.66
C ALA A 163 -14.44 0.27 -11.98
N ARG A 164 -13.33 0.84 -12.49
CA ARG A 164 -13.35 1.54 -13.78
C ARG A 164 -13.47 0.60 -14.97
N ALA A 165 -12.88 -0.59 -14.89
CA ALA A 165 -12.94 -1.59 -15.95
C ALA A 165 -14.34 -2.20 -16.13
N THR A 166 -15.12 -2.30 -15.04
CA THR A 166 -16.49 -2.84 -15.04
C THR A 166 -17.57 -1.81 -15.36
N ASP A 167 -17.25 -0.51 -15.24
CA ASP A 167 -18.15 0.60 -15.58
C ASP A 167 -18.52 0.64 -17.08
N HIS A 168 -17.75 -0.02 -17.95
CA HIS A 168 -18.01 -0.09 -19.38
C HIS A 168 -19.02 -1.18 -19.80
N GLU A 169 -19.58 -1.96 -18.88
CA GLU A 169 -20.53 -3.05 -19.19
C GLU A 169 -22.01 -2.61 -19.22
N HIS A 170 -22.30 -1.33 -18.95
CA HIS A 170 -23.67 -0.82 -18.83
C HIS A 170 -24.05 0.22 -19.91
N HIS A 171 -23.30 0.29 -21.00
CA HIS A 171 -23.61 1.14 -22.15
C HIS A 171 -23.62 0.33 -23.45
#